data_AF-A0A358CSL8-F1
#
_entry.id   AF-A0A358CSL8-F1
#
_cell.length_a   1.000
_cell.length_b   1.000
_cell.length_c   1.000
_cell.angle_alpha   90.00
_cell.angle_beta   90.00
_cell.angle_gamma   90.00
#
_symmetry.space_group_name_H-M   'P 1'
#
loop_
_entity.id
_entity.type
_entity.pdbx_description
1 polymer ?
#
loop_
_entity_poly.entity_id
_entity_poly.type
_entity_poly.pdbx_seq_one_letter_code
_entity_poly.pdbx_strand_id
1 'polypeptide(L)'
;MNVLRKKYHEATQSAPASRMKELEGISNKIGGLFVFLNNSGAPEHTENSITEPVVEALIVLVNNLESRNVPGVNSILLFLSQTHWEEVSYWFPALKRLVRFATATASL
;
A
#
# COMPACT_ATOMS: atom_id res chain seq x y z
N MET A 1 6.06 4.10 -6.87
CA MET A 1 5.04 4.77 -6.01
C MET A 1 3.83 5.32 -6.78
N ASN A 2 3.98 5.90 -7.98
CA ASN A 2 2.84 6.35 -8.80
C ASN A 2 1.79 5.26 -9.08
N VAL A 3 2.20 3.99 -9.07
CA VAL A 3 1.32 2.82 -9.22
C VAL A 3 0.32 2.69 -8.08
N LEU A 4 0.72 2.85 -6.81
CA LEU A 4 -0.21 2.77 -5.68
C LEU A 4 -1.27 3.89 -5.77
N ARG A 5 -0.84 5.10 -6.18
CA ARG A 5 -1.75 6.23 -6.41
C ARG A 5 -2.72 5.94 -7.56
N LYS A 6 -2.21 5.40 -8.67
CA LYS A 6 -3.02 4.98 -9.82
C LYS A 6 -4.02 3.89 -9.44
N LYS A 7 -3.59 2.84 -8.73
CA LYS A 7 -4.46 1.75 -8.25
C LYS A 7 -5.52 2.25 -7.28
N TYR A 8 -5.18 3.23 -6.44
CA TYR A 8 -6.15 3.89 -5.58
C TYR A 8 -7.23 4.63 -6.39
N HIS A 9 -6.82 5.42 -7.40
CA HIS A 9 -7.78 6.09 -8.29
C HIS A 9 -8.66 5.10 -9.07
N GLU A 10 -8.07 4.05 -9.65
CA GLU A 10 -8.81 2.97 -10.32
C GLU A 10 -9.85 2.35 -9.37
N ALA A 11 -9.45 2.01 -8.14
CA ALA A 11 -10.35 1.43 -7.15
C ALA A 11 -11.49 2.39 -6.75
N THR A 12 -11.23 3.70 -6.64
CA THR A 12 -12.28 4.69 -6.33
C THR A 12 -13.26 4.91 -7.47
N GLN A 13 -12.80 4.85 -8.73
CA GLN A 13 -13.65 5.06 -9.90
C GLN A 13 -14.57 3.88 -10.18
N SER A 14 -14.14 2.66 -9.85
CA SER A 14 -14.91 1.43 -10.11
C SER A 14 -15.76 0.97 -8.93
N ALA A 15 -15.81 1.72 -7.83
CA ALA A 15 -16.44 1.26 -6.60
C ALA A 15 -17.94 1.57 -6.53
N PRO A 16 -18.77 0.61 -6.08
CA PRO A 16 -20.16 0.89 -5.76
C PRO A 16 -20.27 1.88 -4.59
N ALA A 17 -21.33 2.70 -4.57
CA ALA A 17 -21.56 3.73 -3.55
C ALA A 17 -21.51 3.20 -2.11
N SER A 18 -21.88 1.92 -1.90
CA SER A 18 -21.80 1.25 -0.59
C SER A 18 -20.36 1.03 -0.08
N ARG A 19 -19.35 1.06 -0.96
CA ARG A 19 -17.93 0.95 -0.61
C ARG A 19 -17.19 2.29 -0.60
N MET A 20 -17.85 3.41 -0.94
CA MET A 20 -17.20 4.73 -0.97
C MET A 20 -16.69 5.17 0.40
N LYS A 21 -17.46 4.99 1.48
CA LYS A 21 -16.99 5.29 2.85
C LYS A 21 -15.78 4.45 3.28
N GLU A 22 -15.71 3.20 2.84
CA GLU A 22 -14.56 2.35 3.09
C GLU A 22 -13.32 2.84 2.32
N LEU A 23 -13.52 3.28 1.08
CA LEU A 23 -12.45 3.83 0.24
C LEU A 23 -11.95 5.19 0.71
N GLU A 24 -12.82 6.03 1.28
CA GLU A 24 -12.42 7.27 1.96
C GLU A 24 -11.50 6.99 3.15
N GLY A 25 -11.80 5.96 3.95
CA GLY A 25 -10.93 5.52 5.04
C GLY A 25 -9.57 5.01 4.55
N ILE A 26 -9.55 4.33 3.39
CA ILE A 26 -8.32 3.91 2.70
C ILE A 26 -7.55 5.13 2.20
N SER A 27 -8.23 6.16 1.67
CA SER A 27 -7.64 7.42 1.17
C SER A 27 -6.70 8.06 2.19
N ASN A 28 -7.19 8.27 3.42
CA ASN A 28 -6.45 8.99 4.45
C ASN A 28 -5.19 8.22 4.88
N LYS A 29 -5.28 6.89 4.96
CA LYS A 29 -4.16 6.02 5.36
C LYS A 29 -3.12 5.86 4.25
N ILE A 30 -3.55 5.76 2.99
CA ILE A 30 -2.66 5.72 1.83
C ILE A 30 -2.02 7.10 1.59
N GLY A 31 -2.76 8.18 1.83
CA GLY A 31 -2.21 9.54 1.86
C GLY A 31 -1.13 9.69 2.91
N GLY A 32 -1.38 9.20 4.13
CA GLY A 32 -0.38 9.12 5.20
C GLY A 32 0.88 8.37 4.74
N LEU A 33 0.74 7.17 4.18
CA LEU A 33 1.86 6.39 3.62
C LEU A 33 2.71 7.21 2.64
N PHE A 34 2.11 8.01 1.75
CA PHE A 34 2.88 8.86 0.85
C PHE A 34 3.65 9.97 1.57
N VAL A 35 3.13 10.51 2.67
CA VAL A 35 3.87 11.45 3.52
C VAL A 35 5.08 10.76 4.16
N PHE A 36 4.90 9.56 4.73
CA PHE A 36 5.99 8.80 5.31
C PHE A 36 7.07 8.44 4.27
N LEU A 37 6.67 8.08 3.05
CA LEU A 37 7.58 7.79 1.95
C LEU A 37 8.34 9.03 1.46
N ASN A 38 7.74 10.21 1.49
CA ASN A 38 8.45 11.44 1.16
C ASN A 38 9.51 11.80 2.20
N ASN A 39 9.40 11.24 3.41
CA ASN A 39 10.38 11.37 4.49
C ASN A 39 11.34 10.18 4.55
N SER A 40 11.33 9.27 3.57
CA SER A 40 12.31 8.17 3.52
C SER A 40 13.72 8.75 3.40
N GLY A 41 14.65 8.30 4.25
CA GLY A 41 16.01 8.85 4.32
C GLY A 41 16.16 10.07 5.24
N ALA A 42 15.09 10.49 5.93
CA ALA A 42 15.22 11.34 7.10
C ALA A 42 16.00 10.59 8.21
N PRO A 43 16.67 11.31 9.13
CA PRO A 43 17.40 10.67 10.23
C PRO A 43 16.51 9.66 10.95
N GLU A 44 17.06 8.47 11.23
CA GLU A 44 16.43 7.50 12.13
C GLU A 44 15.93 8.27 13.37
N HIS A 45 14.69 8.01 13.80
CA HIS A 45 13.94 8.71 14.86
C HIS A 45 13.01 9.87 14.45
N THR A 46 12.79 10.15 13.16
CA THR A 46 11.65 10.98 12.80
C THR A 46 10.36 10.17 12.91
N GLU A 47 9.39 10.64 13.72
CA GLU A 47 8.08 10.00 13.97
C GLU A 47 7.29 9.68 12.69
N ASN A 48 7.70 10.24 11.54
CA ASN A 48 7.08 10.03 10.24
C ASN A 48 8.03 9.50 9.16
N SER A 49 9.04 8.72 9.53
CA SER A 49 9.95 8.05 8.58
C SER A 49 9.58 6.58 8.35
N ILE A 50 9.93 6.07 7.17
CA ILE A 50 9.90 4.64 6.84
C ILE A 50 11.34 4.18 6.64
N THR A 51 11.66 3.01 7.18
CA THR A 51 12.99 2.39 7.09
C THR A 51 13.25 1.89 5.67
N GLU A 52 14.51 1.88 5.27
CA GLU A 52 14.93 1.46 3.92
C GLU A 52 14.40 0.05 3.54
N PRO A 53 14.43 -0.98 4.41
CA PRO A 53 13.86 -2.30 4.09
C PRO A 53 12.36 -2.26 3.77
N VAL A 54 11.60 -1.39 4.44
CA VAL A 54 10.16 -1.23 4.17
C VAL A 54 9.95 -0.48 2.85
N VAL A 55 10.78 0.53 2.53
CA VAL A 55 10.74 1.19 1.23
C VAL A 55 11.00 0.19 0.10
N GLU A 56 12.06 -0.61 0.21
CA GLU A 56 12.40 -1.64 -0.78
C GLU A 56 11.26 -2.66 -0.96
N ALA A 57 10.71 -3.16 0.14
CA ALA A 57 9.55 -4.05 0.09
C ALA A 57 8.35 -3.41 -0.62
N LEU A 58 8.08 -2.13 -0.38
CA LEU A 58 6.99 -1.40 -1.07
C LEU A 58 7.28 -1.23 -2.58
N ILE A 59 8.53 -1.05 -2.98
CA ILE A 59 8.93 -1.03 -4.40
C ILE A 59 8.67 -2.40 -5.04
N VAL A 60 9.08 -3.49 -4.38
CA VAL A 60 8.87 -4.86 -4.86
C VAL A 60 7.36 -5.19 -4.91
N LEU A 61 6.57 -4.73 -3.94
CA LEU A 61 5.11 -4.87 -3.96
C LEU A 61 4.51 -4.20 -5.20
N VAL A 62 4.95 -2.98 -5.52
CA VAL A 62 4.50 -2.24 -6.69
C VAL A 62 4.84 -2.97 -7.98
N ASN A 63 6.07 -3.47 -8.11
CA ASN A 63 6.48 -4.20 -9.31
C ASN A 63 5.64 -5.46 -9.50
N ASN A 64 5.37 -6.21 -8.42
CA ASN A 64 4.50 -7.39 -8.48
C ASN A 64 3.04 -7.04 -8.83
N LEU A 65 2.54 -5.88 -8.39
CA LEU A 65 1.21 -5.39 -8.79
C LEU A 65 1.15 -5.05 -10.29
N GLU A 66 2.17 -4.40 -10.82
CA GLU A 66 2.24 -4.07 -12.26
C GLU A 66 2.34 -5.32 -13.13
N SER A 67 3.14 -6.30 -12.70
CA SER A 67 3.30 -7.57 -13.41
C SER A 67 2.18 -8.57 -13.15
N ARG A 68 1.11 -8.19 -12.42
CA ARG A 68 0.00 -9.06 -11.99
C ARG A 68 0.46 -10.34 -11.26
N ASN A 69 1.61 -10.31 -10.60
CA ASN A 69 2.14 -11.43 -9.83
C ASN A 69 1.48 -11.51 -8.44
N VAL A 70 0.27 -12.08 -8.38
CA VAL A 70 -0.50 -12.22 -7.14
C VAL A 70 0.24 -13.01 -6.04
N PRO A 71 0.94 -14.12 -6.32
CA PRO A 71 1.78 -14.79 -5.33
C PRO A 71 2.85 -13.86 -4.75
N GLY A 72 3.58 -13.12 -5.60
CA GLY A 72 4.60 -12.17 -5.16
C GLY A 72 4.03 -11.04 -4.30
N VAL A 73 2.86 -10.51 -4.67
CA VAL A 73 2.12 -9.54 -3.86
C VAL A 73 1.84 -10.08 -2.45
N ASN A 74 1.33 -11.31 -2.35
CA ASN A 74 1.01 -11.91 -1.06
C ASN A 74 2.26 -12.19 -0.21
N SER A 75 3.36 -12.63 -0.84
CA SER A 75 4.64 -12.84 -0.16
C SER A 75 5.18 -11.55 0.47
N ILE A 76 5.10 -10.42 -0.24
CA ILE A 76 5.56 -9.13 0.30
C ILE A 76 4.64 -8.60 1.40
N LEU A 77 3.32 -8.74 1.25
CA LEU A 77 2.39 -8.39 2.33
C LEU A 77 2.67 -9.22 3.61
N LEU A 78 2.99 -10.50 3.45
CA LEU A 78 3.34 -11.36 4.59
C LEU A 78 4.63 -10.89 5.26
N PHE A 79 5.68 -10.64 4.48
CA PHE A 79 6.96 -10.11 4.96
C PHE A 79 6.78 -8.84 5.80
N LEU A 80 6.08 -7.84 5.25
CA LEU A 80 5.79 -6.58 5.97
C LEU A 80 5.04 -6.82 7.29
N SER A 81 4.07 -7.73 7.29
CA SER A 81 3.26 -8.03 8.49
C SER A 81 4.00 -8.81 9.56
N GLN A 82 5.05 -9.56 9.22
CA GLN A 82 5.80 -10.40 10.15
C GLN A 82 7.04 -9.70 10.69
N THR A 83 7.72 -8.91 9.85
CA THR A 83 9.03 -8.35 10.16
C THR A 83 8.99 -6.87 10.52
N HIS A 84 7.98 -6.12 10.04
CA HIS A 84 7.91 -4.66 10.19
C HIS A 84 6.57 -4.18 10.75
N TRP A 85 5.83 -5.03 11.48
CA TRP A 85 4.47 -4.74 11.96
C TRP A 85 4.34 -3.39 12.66
N GLU A 86 5.25 -3.07 13.58
CA GLU A 86 5.19 -1.84 14.38
C GLU A 86 5.18 -0.59 13.48
N GLU A 87 6.09 -0.55 12.52
CA GLU A 87 6.28 0.53 11.56
C GLU A 87 5.10 0.68 10.58
N VAL A 88 4.57 -0.45 10.11
CA VAL A 88 3.55 -0.44 9.05
C VAL A 88 2.11 -0.38 9.59
N SER A 89 1.90 -0.68 10.87
CA SER A 89 0.59 -0.91 11.51
C SER A 89 -0.47 0.15 11.19
N TYR A 90 -0.07 1.42 11.12
CA TYR A 90 -0.97 2.55 10.87
C TYR A 90 -1.65 2.50 9.49
N TRP A 91 -0.89 2.15 8.45
CA TRP A 91 -1.33 2.22 7.05
C TRP A 91 -1.48 0.85 6.38
N PHE A 92 -0.88 -0.20 6.93
CA PHE A 92 -0.85 -1.55 6.35
C PHE A 92 -2.24 -2.16 6.11
N PRO A 93 -3.23 -2.04 7.01
CA PRO A 93 -4.58 -2.55 6.75
C PRO A 93 -5.23 -1.93 5.50
N ALA A 94 -5.00 -0.62 5.28
CA ALA A 94 -5.50 0.08 4.10
C ALA A 94 -4.76 -0.36 2.83
N LEU A 95 -3.44 -0.51 2.90
CA LEU A 95 -2.63 -1.05 1.79
C LEU A 95 -3.10 -2.45 1.37
N LYS A 96 -3.28 -3.37 2.33
CA LYS A 96 -3.76 -4.73 2.06
C LYS A 96 -5.13 -4.74 1.37
N ARG A 97 -6.05 -3.85 1.78
CA ARG A 97 -7.36 -3.72 1.11
C ARG A 97 -7.22 -3.20 -0.30
N LEU A 98 -6.46 -2.11 -0.50
CA LEU A 98 -6.21 -1.53 -1.81
C LEU A 98 -5.62 -2.55 -2.79
N VAL A 99 -4.63 -3.30 -2.34
CA VAL A 99 -3.97 -4.34 -3.12
C VAL A 99 -4.95 -5.46 -3.49
N ARG A 100 -5.84 -5.87 -2.58
CA ARG A 100 -6.89 -6.85 -2.88
C ARG A 100 -7.88 -6.34 -3.93
N PHE A 101 -8.24 -5.05 -3.90
CA PHE A 101 -9.07 -4.46 -4.96
C PHE A 101 -8.34 -4.51 -6.30
N ALA A 102 -7.06 -4.11 -6.33
CA ALA A 102 -6.25 -4.08 -7.53
C ALA A 102 -6.00 -5.47 -8.16
N THR A 103 -5.91 -6.52 -7.34
CA THR A 103 -5.75 -7.90 -7.83
C THR A 103 -7.08 -8.56 -8.20
N ALA A 104 -8.19 -8.16 -7.57
CA ALA A 104 -9.53 -8.67 -7.92
C ALA A 104 -10.05 -8.14 -9.26
N THR A 105 -9.70 -6.90 -9.64
CA THR A 105 -10.07 -6.32 -10.94
C THR A 105 -9.25 -6.86 -12.11
N ALA A 106 -8.15 -7.57 -11.86
CA ALA A 106 -7.29 -8.14 -12.90
C ALA A 106 -7.76 -9.50 -13.43
N SER A 107 -8.84 -10.06 -12.86
CA SER A 107 -9.41 -11.39 -13.18
C SER A 107 -10.63 -11.36 -14.12
N LEU A 108 -10.84 -10.24 -14.83
CA LEU A 108 -11.80 -10.09 -15.92
C LEU A 108 -11.04 -9.71 -17.20
#